data_AF-A0A954UGM8-F1
#
_entry.id   AF-A0A954UGM8-F1
#
_cell.length_a   1.000
_cell.length_b   1.000
_cell.length_c   1.000
_cell.angle_alpha   90.00
_cell.angle_beta   90.00
_cell.angle_gamma   90.00
#
_symmetry.space_group_name_H-M   'P 1'
#
loop_
_entity.id
_entity.type
_entity.pdbx_description
1 polymer ?
#
loop_
_entity_poly.entity_id
_entity_poly.type
_entity_poly.pdbx_seq_one_letter_code
_entity_poly.pdbx_strand_id
1 'polypeptide(L)'
;MATLAAGVVVAQGRGEQPGSVTGEADRAKGVSWLSEVQTPPMDLAADSRKLAPLLVDADGRPIETVAAWERRRRELLDAWRKFLGPAPAERTQLPTIEVLTEDRESGVLRQLIRYEAEPGEAVEAYLLRPLEPLVPGEAKRPGLVVLHSTVNHSIRQPAGVEGVPEKAFALRWAKRGFVAICPRNYLWPDNHKIAAQQEAERYLRRHPSSTGMMRMLHDALLATDILVSQSDVDAARIGSIGHSLGAKEVLYHAAFDDRVRVAVSSEGGIG
;
A
#
# COMPACT_ATOMS: atom_id res chain seq x y z
N MET A 1 -1.70 10.04 28.65
CA MET A 1 -0.92 9.63 27.46
C MET A 1 -1.86 8.84 26.57
N ALA A 2 -2.23 9.39 25.42
CA ALA A 2 -3.24 8.80 24.54
C ALA A 2 -2.61 7.73 23.65
N THR A 3 -3.01 6.48 23.87
CA THR A 3 -2.64 5.32 23.06
C THR A 3 -3.44 5.40 21.74
N LEU A 4 -2.77 5.77 20.64
CA LEU A 4 -3.35 5.72 19.30
C LEU A 4 -3.36 4.26 18.83
N ALA A 5 -4.54 3.64 18.86
CA ALA A 5 -4.79 2.36 18.21
C ALA A 5 -4.81 2.57 16.68
N ALA A 6 -3.85 2.00 15.97
CA ALA A 6 -3.91 1.90 14.51
C ALA A 6 -4.98 0.87 14.15
N GLY A 7 -6.09 1.33 13.58
CA GLY A 7 -7.16 0.46 13.07
C GLY A 7 -6.87 0.08 11.62
N VAL A 8 -6.79 -1.23 11.33
CA VAL A 8 -6.85 -1.73 9.95
C VAL A 8 -8.31 -1.90 9.60
N VAL A 9 -8.82 -1.08 8.69
CA VAL A 9 -10.18 -1.24 8.14
C VAL A 9 -10.09 -2.09 6.89
N VAL A 10 -10.48 -3.35 7.00
CA VAL A 10 -10.72 -4.23 5.84
C VAL A 10 -12.13 -3.95 5.33
N ALA A 11 -12.24 -3.03 4.37
CA ALA A 11 -13.50 -2.75 3.70
C ALA A 11 -13.67 -3.70 2.51
N GLN A 12 -14.57 -4.69 2.63
CA GLN A 12 -15.20 -5.30 1.47
C GLN A 12 -16.30 -4.35 0.99
N GLY A 13 -16.11 -3.72 -0.16
CA GLY A 13 -17.03 -2.72 -0.67
C GLY A 13 -18.42 -3.30 -0.90
N ARG A 14 -19.41 -2.85 -0.11
CA ARG A 14 -20.81 -2.85 -0.55
C ARG A 14 -21.00 -1.59 -1.38
N GLY A 15 -21.16 -1.73 -2.69
CA GLY A 15 -21.43 -0.60 -3.57
C GLY A 15 -22.83 -0.05 -3.32
N GLU A 16 -22.92 1.18 -2.81
CA GLU A 16 -24.15 1.98 -2.86
C GLU A 16 -24.10 2.92 -4.07
N GLN A 17 -25.15 2.88 -4.89
CA GLN A 17 -25.36 3.71 -6.08
C GLN A 17 -26.32 4.86 -5.74
N PRO A 18 -26.08 6.12 -6.15
CA PRO A 18 -27.05 7.19 -5.99
C PRO A 18 -28.01 7.32 -7.19
N GLY A 19 -29.32 7.38 -6.91
CA GLY A 19 -30.27 8.29 -7.58
C GLY A 19 -30.90 7.90 -8.93
N SER A 20 -32.07 7.23 -8.84
CA SER A 20 -33.28 7.32 -9.68
C SER A 20 -33.21 7.39 -11.21
N VAL A 21 -33.56 6.27 -11.87
CA VAL A 21 -34.55 6.24 -12.98
C VAL A 21 -35.36 4.95 -12.86
N THR A 22 -36.69 5.12 -12.82
CA THR A 22 -37.82 4.18 -12.80
C THR A 22 -37.58 2.75 -13.34
N GLY A 23 -37.84 1.74 -12.50
CA GLY A 23 -37.87 0.32 -12.89
C GLY A 23 -37.81 -0.63 -11.69
N GLU A 24 -38.87 -0.67 -10.88
CA GLU A 24 -38.89 -1.23 -9.51
C GLU A 24 -39.15 -2.75 -9.43
N ALA A 25 -38.87 -3.55 -10.45
CA ALA A 25 -39.26 -4.98 -10.47
C ALA A 25 -38.13 -6.02 -10.60
N ASP A 26 -36.85 -5.65 -10.75
CA ASP A 26 -35.81 -6.65 -11.10
C ASP A 26 -34.51 -6.62 -10.28
N ARG A 27 -34.45 -5.86 -9.17
CA ARG A 27 -33.19 -5.68 -8.39
C ARG A 27 -33.01 -6.59 -7.16
N ALA A 28 -33.85 -7.60 -6.95
CA ALA A 28 -33.81 -8.40 -5.71
C ALA A 28 -33.79 -9.92 -5.94
N LYS A 29 -32.98 -10.43 -6.87
CA LYS A 29 -32.54 -11.83 -6.85
C LYS A 29 -31.08 -11.89 -6.42
N GLY A 30 -30.87 -12.02 -5.11
CA GLY A 30 -29.55 -12.33 -4.56
C GLY A 30 -29.01 -13.62 -5.20
N VAL A 31 -27.71 -13.66 -5.46
CA VAL A 31 -27.07 -14.79 -6.12
C VAL A 31 -26.95 -15.95 -5.12
N SER A 32 -27.60 -17.08 -5.39
CA SER A 32 -27.77 -18.16 -4.40
C SER A 32 -26.46 -18.79 -3.91
N TRP A 33 -25.42 -18.81 -4.74
CA TRP A 33 -24.10 -19.30 -4.34
C TRP A 33 -23.35 -18.35 -3.39
N LEU A 34 -23.77 -17.08 -3.28
CA LEU A 34 -23.05 -16.09 -2.48
C LEU A 34 -23.08 -16.42 -0.99
N SER A 35 -24.22 -16.92 -0.48
CA SER A 35 -24.32 -17.39 0.91
C SER A 35 -23.46 -18.64 1.14
N GLU A 36 -23.33 -19.51 0.14
CA GLU A 36 -22.50 -20.72 0.23
C GLU A 36 -21.01 -20.38 0.36
N VAL A 37 -20.51 -19.40 -0.41
CA VAL A 37 -19.09 -19.01 -0.35
C VAL A 37 -18.73 -18.02 0.76
N GLN A 38 -19.73 -17.41 1.40
CA GLN A 38 -19.54 -16.53 2.57
C GLN A 38 -19.71 -17.24 3.91
N THR A 39 -20.15 -18.50 3.90
CA THR A 39 -20.27 -19.32 5.10
C THR A 39 -18.99 -20.15 5.26
N PRO A 40 -18.21 -19.98 6.34
CA PRO A 40 -17.07 -20.86 6.58
C PRO A 40 -17.55 -22.32 6.68
N PRO A 41 -16.79 -23.28 6.15
CA PRO A 41 -17.16 -24.69 6.25
C PRO A 41 -17.25 -25.11 7.72
N MET A 42 -18.23 -25.95 8.06
CA MET A 42 -18.42 -26.44 9.43
C MET A 42 -17.18 -27.18 9.94
N ASP A 43 -16.54 -27.95 9.06
CA ASP A 43 -15.31 -28.67 9.33
C ASP A 43 -14.27 -28.33 8.27
N LEU A 44 -13.04 -28.08 8.72
CA LEU A 44 -11.89 -28.03 7.82
C LEU A 44 -11.40 -29.46 7.58
N ALA A 45 -10.91 -29.72 6.36
CA ALA A 45 -10.30 -31.01 6.04
C ALA A 45 -9.19 -31.36 7.04
N ALA A 46 -9.03 -32.65 7.37
CA ALA A 46 -8.10 -33.09 8.41
C ALA A 46 -6.62 -32.74 8.12
N ASP A 47 -6.29 -32.54 6.84
CA ASP A 47 -4.99 -32.11 6.32
C ASP A 47 -4.85 -30.59 6.18
N SER A 48 -5.85 -29.83 6.61
CA SER A 48 -5.81 -28.37 6.60
C SER A 48 -4.66 -27.84 7.47
N ARG A 49 -3.96 -26.82 6.94
CA ARG A 49 -2.92 -26.12 7.71
C ARG A 49 -3.56 -25.41 8.89
N LYS A 50 -3.17 -25.80 10.10
CA LYS A 50 -3.55 -25.08 11.33
C LYS A 50 -2.77 -23.77 11.41
N LEU A 51 -3.49 -22.66 11.54
CA LEU A 51 -2.87 -21.36 11.79
C LEU A 51 -2.37 -21.30 13.24
N ALA A 52 -1.17 -20.75 13.44
CA ALA A 52 -0.66 -20.50 14.78
C ALA A 52 -1.51 -19.41 15.45
N PRO A 53 -1.99 -19.62 16.70
CA PRO A 53 -2.72 -18.59 17.41
C PRO A 53 -1.86 -17.34 17.61
N LEU A 54 -2.41 -16.16 17.29
CA LEU A 54 -1.66 -14.90 17.32
C LEU A 54 -1.36 -14.43 18.75
N LEU A 55 -2.30 -14.66 19.67
CA LEU A 55 -2.21 -14.26 21.08
C LEU A 55 -1.67 -15.38 21.97
N VAL A 56 -0.71 -16.13 21.44
CA VAL A 56 0.00 -17.18 22.16
C VAL A 56 1.51 -16.98 21.93
N ASP A 57 2.29 -17.08 23.00
CA ASP A 57 3.74 -16.96 22.95
C ASP A 57 4.42 -18.22 22.38
N ALA A 58 5.75 -18.20 22.26
CA ALA A 58 6.52 -19.32 21.72
C ALA A 58 6.41 -20.61 22.55
N ASP A 59 6.03 -20.52 23.82
CA ASP A 59 5.88 -21.65 24.75
C ASP A 59 4.42 -22.13 24.87
N GLY A 60 3.49 -21.54 24.12
CA GLY A 60 2.08 -21.91 24.14
C GLY A 60 1.24 -21.20 25.21
N ARG A 61 1.76 -20.16 25.88
CA ARG A 61 1.01 -19.41 26.90
C ARG A 61 0.21 -18.25 26.31
N PRO A 62 -0.99 -17.94 26.83
CA PRO A 62 -1.79 -16.81 26.37
C PRO A 62 -1.10 -15.45 26.55
N ILE A 63 -1.30 -14.55 25.60
CA ILE A 63 -0.83 -13.16 25.64
C ILE A 63 -2.00 -12.26 26.05
N GLU A 64 -1.93 -11.72 27.26
CA GLU A 64 -3.04 -10.94 27.86
C GLU A 64 -2.70 -9.46 28.08
N THR A 65 -1.48 -9.03 27.76
CA THR A 65 -1.04 -7.64 27.99
C THR A 65 -0.42 -7.04 26.73
N VAL A 66 -0.54 -5.71 26.59
CA VAL A 66 0.10 -4.96 25.49
C VAL A 66 1.62 -5.17 25.49
N ALA A 67 2.26 -5.17 26.66
CA ALA A 67 3.71 -5.37 26.74
C ALA A 67 4.15 -6.77 26.26
N ALA A 68 3.35 -7.80 26.52
CA ALA A 68 3.60 -9.14 26.00
C ALA A 68 3.33 -9.22 24.49
N TRP A 69 2.26 -8.56 24.02
CA TRP A 69 1.98 -8.42 22.59
C TRP A 69 3.12 -7.74 21.83
N GLU A 70 3.68 -6.65 22.37
CA GLU A 70 4.79 -5.94 21.74
C GLU A 70 6.05 -6.83 21.63
N ARG A 71 6.30 -7.73 22.59
CA ARG A 71 7.36 -8.74 22.46
C ARG A 71 7.06 -9.71 21.31
N ARG A 72 5.84 -10.24 21.26
CA ARG A 72 5.40 -11.15 20.21
C ARG A 72 5.43 -10.50 18.82
N ARG A 73 5.05 -9.23 18.72
CA ARG A 73 5.13 -8.45 17.48
C ARG A 73 6.56 -8.40 16.95
N ARG A 74 7.54 -8.13 17.82
CA ARG A 74 8.96 -8.13 17.42
C ARG A 74 9.43 -9.48 16.91
N GLU A 75 9.08 -10.57 17.60
CA GLU A 75 9.41 -11.93 17.15
C GLU A 75 8.82 -12.24 15.76
N LEU A 76 7.56 -11.85 15.53
CA LEU A 76 6.90 -12.03 14.24
C LEU A 76 7.58 -11.19 13.15
N LEU A 77 7.90 -9.92 13.43
CA LEU A 77 8.63 -9.05 12.51
C LEU A 77 10.01 -9.60 12.17
N ASP A 78 10.74 -10.15 13.15
CA ASP A 78 12.05 -10.77 12.93
C ASP A 78 11.94 -12.04 12.08
N ALA A 79 10.93 -12.88 12.33
CA ALA A 79 10.65 -14.05 11.50
C ALA A 79 10.33 -13.67 10.06
N TRP A 80 9.50 -12.65 9.85
CA TRP A 80 9.18 -12.13 8.52
C TRP A 80 10.39 -11.48 7.86
N ARG A 81 11.21 -10.72 8.59
CA ARG A 81 12.46 -10.14 8.06
C ARG A 81 13.43 -11.20 7.60
N LYS A 82 13.56 -12.30 8.36
CA LYS A 82 14.38 -13.46 7.97
C LYS A 82 13.84 -14.14 6.71
N PHE A 83 12.52 -14.26 6.58
CA PHE A 83 11.89 -14.82 5.38
C PHE A 83 12.08 -13.93 4.15
N LEU A 84 11.87 -12.62 4.31
CA LEU A 84 11.97 -11.64 3.23
C LEU A 84 13.41 -11.48 2.71
N GLY A 85 14.40 -11.68 3.57
CA GLY A 85 15.81 -11.48 3.26
C GLY A 85 16.25 -10.02 3.39
N PRO A 86 17.48 -9.69 2.98
CA PRO A 86 18.04 -8.35 3.13
C PRO A 86 17.40 -7.34 2.17
N ALA A 87 17.28 -6.09 2.63
CA ALA A 87 16.92 -4.97 1.75
C ALA A 87 17.97 -4.76 0.66
N PRO A 88 17.60 -4.25 -0.53
CA PRO A 88 18.56 -4.02 -1.61
C PRO A 88 19.56 -2.89 -1.30
N ALA A 89 19.18 -1.92 -0.46
CA ALA A 89 20.04 -0.83 -0.04
C ALA A 89 19.66 -0.33 1.36
N GLU A 90 20.61 0.29 2.05
CA GLU A 90 20.33 1.04 3.26
C GLU A 90 19.61 2.36 2.92
N ARG A 91 18.70 2.79 3.79
CA ARG A 91 17.95 4.05 3.66
C ARG A 91 18.46 5.10 4.65
N THR A 92 19.79 5.27 4.71
CA THR A 92 20.45 6.24 5.61
C THR A 92 20.45 7.67 5.06
N GLN A 93 20.28 7.82 3.74
CA GLN A 93 20.20 9.10 3.05
C GLN A 93 18.94 9.15 2.19
N LEU A 94 18.33 10.33 2.10
CA LEU A 94 17.23 10.58 1.17
C LEU A 94 17.78 10.59 -0.26
N PRO A 95 17.09 9.95 -1.21
CA PRO A 95 17.52 9.98 -2.59
C PRO A 95 17.31 11.38 -3.18
N THR A 96 18.19 11.77 -4.08
CA THR A 96 18.00 12.99 -4.89
C THR A 96 16.80 12.78 -5.82
N ILE A 97 15.89 13.75 -5.82
CA ILE A 97 14.67 13.71 -6.63
C ILE A 97 14.86 14.61 -7.85
N GLU A 98 14.72 14.04 -9.04
CA GLU A 98 14.62 14.76 -10.30
C GLU A 98 13.14 14.86 -10.72
N VAL A 99 12.66 16.07 -11.02
CA VAL A 99 11.31 16.25 -11.61
C VAL A 99 11.43 16.15 -13.12
N LEU A 100 10.84 15.09 -13.70
CA LEU A 100 10.89 14.85 -15.15
C LEU A 100 9.82 15.67 -15.88
N THR A 101 8.60 15.65 -15.37
CA THR A 101 7.48 16.41 -15.91
C THR A 101 6.55 16.88 -14.79
N GLU A 102 5.81 17.94 -15.06
CA GLU A 102 4.74 18.38 -14.18
C GLU A 102 3.52 18.87 -14.96
N ASP A 103 2.35 18.70 -14.35
CA ASP A 103 1.10 19.27 -14.83
C ASP A 103 0.21 19.71 -13.67
N ARG A 104 -0.81 20.51 -14.00
CA ARG A 104 -1.81 21.00 -13.07
C ARG A 104 -3.16 20.55 -13.57
N GLU A 105 -3.79 19.66 -12.81
CA GLU A 105 -5.05 19.04 -13.19
C GLU A 105 -6.01 19.08 -12.00
N SER A 106 -7.19 19.65 -12.22
CA SER A 106 -8.28 19.64 -11.23
C SER A 106 -7.86 20.07 -9.80
N GLY A 107 -7.09 21.14 -9.66
CA GLY A 107 -6.64 21.65 -8.35
C GLY A 107 -5.48 20.89 -7.70
N VAL A 108 -4.79 20.03 -8.46
CA VAL A 108 -3.64 19.24 -7.99
C VAL A 108 -2.43 19.51 -8.88
N LEU A 109 -1.27 19.74 -8.28
CA LEU A 109 0.04 19.66 -8.93
C LEU A 109 0.45 18.20 -8.97
N ARG A 110 0.67 17.66 -10.17
CA ARG A 110 1.15 16.30 -10.36
C ARG A 110 2.55 16.36 -10.97
N GLN A 111 3.51 15.74 -10.31
CA GLN A 111 4.90 15.68 -10.77
C GLN A 111 5.30 14.24 -11.00
N LEU A 112 5.82 13.92 -12.19
CA LEU A 112 6.56 12.68 -12.41
C LEU A 112 7.97 12.91 -11.89
N ILE A 113 8.35 12.16 -10.87
CA ILE A 113 9.66 12.23 -10.25
C ILE A 113 10.47 10.97 -10.53
N ARG A 114 11.78 11.13 -10.62
CA ARG A 114 12.77 10.06 -10.74
C ARG A 114 13.74 10.13 -9.57
N TYR A 115 14.09 8.97 -9.04
CA TYR A 115 15.05 8.81 -7.96
C TYR A 115 15.70 7.41 -8.02
N GLU A 116 16.78 7.19 -7.31
CA GLU A 116 17.37 5.85 -7.19
C GLU A 116 16.79 5.10 -5.98
N ALA A 117 16.29 3.88 -6.21
CA ALA A 117 15.85 3.01 -5.13
C ALA A 117 17.01 2.26 -4.47
N GLU A 118 18.04 1.99 -5.24
CA GLU A 118 19.34 1.46 -4.85
C GLU A 118 20.36 1.96 -5.89
N PRO A 119 21.67 1.95 -5.59
CA PRO A 119 22.69 2.48 -6.49
C PRO A 119 22.55 1.92 -7.93
N GLY A 120 22.32 2.82 -8.89
CA GLY A 120 22.19 2.46 -10.31
C GLY A 120 20.82 1.92 -10.75
N GLU A 121 19.84 1.80 -9.85
CA GLU A 121 18.47 1.38 -10.20
C GLU A 121 17.50 2.55 -9.99
N ALA A 122 17.29 3.30 -11.07
CA ALA A 122 16.32 4.38 -11.11
C ALA A 122 14.88 3.85 -11.08
N VAL A 123 14.04 4.52 -10.32
CA VAL A 123 12.59 4.29 -10.23
C VAL A 123 11.88 5.62 -10.44
N GLU A 124 10.67 5.54 -10.95
CA GLU A 124 9.78 6.70 -11.10
C GLU A 124 8.58 6.58 -10.17
N ALA A 125 8.10 7.72 -9.70
CA ALA A 125 6.84 7.85 -8.98
C ALA A 125 6.10 9.09 -9.46
N TYR A 126 4.78 9.10 -9.30
CA TYR A 126 4.07 10.37 -9.29
C TYR A 126 3.96 10.90 -7.86
N LEU A 127 4.23 12.18 -7.68
CA LEU A 127 4.02 12.94 -6.44
C LEU A 127 2.97 14.01 -6.70
N LEU A 128 1.85 13.90 -6.00
CA LEU A 128 0.67 14.73 -6.18
C LEU A 128 0.46 15.62 -4.95
N ARG A 129 0.30 16.93 -5.19
CA ARG A 129 0.09 17.93 -4.14
C ARG A 129 -1.18 18.74 -4.39
N PRO A 130 -2.02 18.98 -3.38
CA PRO A 130 -3.15 19.89 -3.50
C PRO A 130 -2.63 21.32 -3.73
N LEU A 131 -3.26 22.05 -4.65
CA LEU A 131 -2.96 23.47 -4.90
C LEU A 131 -3.75 24.42 -4.00
N GLU A 132 -4.87 23.97 -3.44
CA GLU A 132 -5.62 24.75 -2.48
C GLU A 132 -4.76 25.05 -1.25
N PRO A 133 -4.92 26.19 -0.58
CA PRO A 133 -4.23 26.48 0.67
C PRO A 133 -4.47 25.40 1.74
N LEU A 134 -3.60 25.37 2.75
CA LEU A 134 -3.89 24.60 3.97
C LEU A 134 -5.17 25.10 4.62
N VAL A 135 -5.92 24.19 5.24
CA VAL A 135 -7.07 24.57 6.06
C VAL A 135 -6.58 25.49 7.19
N PRO A 136 -7.28 26.60 7.51
CA PRO A 136 -6.88 27.48 8.60
C PRO A 136 -6.64 26.70 9.91
N GLY A 137 -5.45 26.86 10.47
CA GLY A 137 -5.02 26.13 11.68
C GLY A 137 -4.22 24.85 11.42
N GLU A 138 -4.14 24.35 10.19
CA GLU A 138 -3.22 23.27 9.82
C GLU A 138 -1.88 23.82 9.33
N ALA A 139 -0.78 23.32 9.88
CA ALA A 139 0.59 23.70 9.45
C ALA A 139 1.12 22.81 8.31
N LYS A 140 0.61 21.60 8.17
CA LYS A 140 1.05 20.59 7.19
C LYS A 140 -0.13 19.68 6.80
N ARG A 141 0.03 18.88 5.76
CA ARG A 141 -0.94 17.95 5.20
C ARG A 141 -0.68 16.50 5.63
N PRO A 142 -1.71 15.64 5.71
CA PRO A 142 -1.49 14.21 5.78
C PRO A 142 -0.83 13.68 4.49
N GLY A 143 0.01 12.67 4.62
CA GLY A 143 0.69 11.99 3.51
C GLY A 143 0.06 10.63 3.21
N LEU A 144 0.09 10.20 1.94
CA LEU A 144 -0.44 8.91 1.52
C LEU A 144 0.49 8.20 0.52
N VAL A 145 0.93 6.99 0.86
CA VAL A 145 1.61 6.09 -0.09
C VAL A 145 0.55 5.24 -0.80
N VAL A 146 0.48 5.35 -2.12
CA VAL A 146 -0.52 4.70 -2.98
C VAL A 146 0.16 3.65 -3.86
N LEU A 147 -0.07 2.37 -3.54
CA LEU A 147 0.55 1.24 -4.22
C LEU A 147 -0.40 0.68 -5.28
N HIS A 148 0.06 0.62 -6.53
CA HIS A 148 -0.80 0.34 -7.67
C HIS A 148 -1.08 -1.15 -7.86
N SER A 149 -2.18 -1.46 -8.55
CA SER A 149 -2.55 -2.83 -8.90
C SER A 149 -1.76 -3.37 -10.09
N THR A 150 -1.99 -4.63 -10.44
CA THR A 150 -1.48 -5.23 -11.67
C THR A 150 -2.20 -4.65 -12.90
N VAL A 151 -1.70 -3.54 -13.44
CA VAL A 151 -2.32 -2.81 -14.55
C VAL A 151 -1.28 -2.37 -15.58
N ASN A 152 -1.64 -2.26 -16.85
CA ASN A 152 -0.68 -1.87 -17.91
C ASN A 152 -0.13 -0.46 -17.71
N HIS A 153 -0.95 0.48 -17.26
CA HIS A 153 -0.60 1.90 -17.05
C HIS A 153 0.27 2.17 -15.80
N SER A 154 0.61 1.14 -14.99
CA SER A 154 1.35 1.25 -13.72
C SER A 154 0.96 2.47 -12.86
N ILE A 155 1.88 3.41 -12.61
CA ILE A 155 1.71 4.61 -11.78
C ILE A 155 0.84 5.69 -12.43
N ARG A 156 0.61 5.63 -13.75
CA ARG A 156 -0.28 6.57 -14.45
C ARG A 156 -1.73 6.38 -14.01
N GLN A 157 -2.12 5.18 -13.59
CA GLN A 157 -3.47 4.91 -13.09
C GLN A 157 -3.79 5.59 -11.75
N PRO A 158 -3.06 5.30 -10.64
CA PRO A 158 -3.34 5.97 -9.37
C PRO A 158 -3.19 7.49 -9.45
N ALA A 159 -2.28 7.99 -10.30
CA ALA A 159 -2.08 9.41 -10.55
C ALA A 159 -3.19 10.08 -11.39
N GLY A 160 -4.14 9.30 -11.92
CA GLY A 160 -5.24 9.79 -12.74
C GLY A 160 -4.79 10.35 -14.10
N VAL A 161 -3.69 9.83 -14.64
CA VAL A 161 -3.20 10.16 -15.99
C VAL A 161 -3.88 9.27 -17.03
N GLU A 162 -4.03 7.97 -16.72
CA GLU A 162 -4.62 6.96 -17.61
C GLU A 162 -5.42 5.90 -16.81
N GLY A 163 -6.18 5.07 -17.50
CA GLY A 163 -6.98 4.02 -16.87
C GLY A 163 -8.31 4.53 -16.30
N VAL A 164 -8.95 3.70 -15.48
CA VAL A 164 -10.31 3.98 -15.00
C VAL A 164 -10.32 5.00 -13.85
N PRO A 165 -11.20 6.02 -13.87
CA PRO A 165 -11.25 7.07 -12.84
C PRO A 165 -11.41 6.53 -11.42
N GLU A 166 -12.05 5.36 -11.25
CA GLU A 166 -12.29 4.68 -9.99
C GLU A 166 -11.01 4.32 -9.24
N LYS A 167 -9.94 4.03 -9.99
CA LYS A 167 -8.64 3.60 -9.47
C LYS A 167 -7.62 4.74 -9.38
N ALA A 168 -8.00 5.97 -9.71
CA ALA A 168 -7.17 7.18 -9.56
C ALA A 168 -7.03 7.61 -8.09
N PHE A 169 -6.59 6.70 -7.22
CA PHE A 169 -6.58 6.88 -5.77
C PHE A 169 -5.71 8.05 -5.33
N ALA A 170 -4.51 8.21 -5.88
CA ALA A 170 -3.63 9.32 -5.51
C ALA A 170 -4.24 10.66 -5.89
N LEU A 171 -4.80 10.79 -7.10
CA LEU A 171 -5.49 12.01 -7.52
C LEU A 171 -6.70 12.32 -6.63
N ARG A 172 -7.50 11.30 -6.29
CA ARG A 172 -8.70 11.47 -5.44
C ARG A 172 -8.39 11.92 -4.02
N TRP A 173 -7.30 11.43 -3.44
CA TRP A 173 -6.86 11.85 -2.11
C TRP A 173 -6.15 13.20 -2.13
N ALA A 174 -5.40 13.51 -3.20
CA ALA A 174 -4.84 14.83 -3.40
C ALA A 174 -5.93 15.91 -3.50
N LYS A 175 -7.03 15.64 -4.22
CA LYS A 175 -8.23 16.50 -4.24
C LYS A 175 -8.91 16.67 -2.87
N ARG A 176 -8.55 15.84 -1.87
CA ARG A 176 -9.06 15.90 -0.49
C ARG A 176 -8.02 16.45 0.50
N GLY A 177 -6.94 17.07 -0.01
CA GLY A 177 -5.96 17.75 0.82
C GLY A 177 -4.74 16.92 1.25
N PHE A 178 -4.61 15.68 0.77
CA PHE A 178 -3.44 14.83 1.07
C PHE A 178 -2.30 15.10 0.08
N VAL A 179 -1.05 14.97 0.52
CA VAL A 179 0.06 14.76 -0.42
C VAL A 179 0.17 13.27 -0.69
N ALA A 180 0.14 12.86 -1.95
CA ALA A 180 0.15 11.45 -2.31
C ALA A 180 1.35 11.10 -3.19
N ILE A 181 2.02 9.99 -2.89
CA ILE A 181 3.06 9.40 -3.73
C ILE A 181 2.61 8.02 -4.22
N CYS A 182 2.75 7.75 -5.52
CA CYS A 182 2.56 6.41 -6.08
C CYS A 182 3.82 5.95 -6.81
N PRO A 183 4.68 5.16 -6.15
CA PRO A 183 5.90 4.61 -6.76
C PRO A 183 5.57 3.49 -7.75
N ARG A 184 6.40 3.34 -8.78
CA ARG A 184 6.30 2.21 -9.71
C ARG A 184 6.80 0.96 -9.04
N ASN A 185 5.98 -0.09 -9.08
CA ASN A 185 6.41 -1.41 -8.66
C ASN A 185 7.45 -1.96 -9.67
N TYR A 186 8.55 -2.51 -9.17
CA TYR A 186 9.69 -2.94 -9.99
C TYR A 186 9.36 -4.02 -11.04
N LEU A 187 8.21 -4.70 -10.94
CA LEU A 187 7.74 -5.63 -11.97
C LEU A 187 7.35 -4.94 -13.30
N TRP A 188 7.31 -3.61 -13.30
CA TRP A 188 7.07 -2.76 -14.46
C TRP A 188 8.36 -2.03 -14.86
N PRO A 189 8.96 -2.36 -16.01
CA PRO A 189 10.09 -1.59 -16.52
C PRO A 189 9.68 -0.19 -17.03
N ASP A 190 8.41 -0.04 -17.44
CA ASP A 190 7.83 1.22 -17.94
C ASP A 190 6.31 1.29 -17.65
N ASN A 191 5.60 2.27 -18.22
CA ASN A 191 4.15 2.45 -18.04
C ASN A 191 3.28 1.69 -19.07
N HIS A 192 3.85 0.76 -19.83
CA HIS A 192 3.17 0.12 -20.96
C HIS A 192 3.15 -1.40 -20.89
N LYS A 193 4.03 -2.03 -20.10
CA LYS A 193 4.09 -3.49 -19.96
C LYS A 193 4.41 -3.98 -18.56
N ILE A 194 3.96 -5.18 -18.29
CA ILE A 194 4.31 -5.97 -17.10
C ILE A 194 5.36 -6.99 -17.54
N ALA A 195 6.54 -6.98 -16.92
CA ALA A 195 7.63 -7.92 -17.21
C ALA A 195 8.00 -8.73 -15.95
N ALA A 196 6.97 -9.09 -15.16
CA ALA A 196 7.13 -9.54 -13.77
C ALA A 196 8.20 -10.62 -13.57
N GLN A 197 8.21 -11.68 -14.39
CA GLN A 197 9.20 -12.74 -14.26
C GLN A 197 10.62 -12.23 -14.54
N GLN A 198 10.81 -11.50 -15.62
CA GLN A 198 12.12 -10.99 -16.06
C GLN A 198 12.69 -9.98 -15.05
N GLU A 199 11.84 -9.09 -14.54
CA GLU A 199 12.22 -8.10 -13.53
C GLU A 199 12.52 -8.77 -12.18
N ALA A 200 11.73 -9.76 -11.76
CA ALA A 200 12.00 -10.57 -10.57
C ALA A 200 13.32 -11.33 -10.67
N GLU A 201 13.58 -11.97 -11.81
CA GLU A 201 14.86 -12.64 -12.05
C GLU A 201 16.04 -11.65 -12.09
N ARG A 202 15.87 -10.46 -12.68
CA ARG A 202 16.90 -9.41 -12.65
C ARG A 202 17.21 -8.98 -11.23
N TYR A 203 16.18 -8.72 -10.43
CA TYR A 203 16.32 -8.37 -9.02
C TYR A 203 17.05 -9.47 -8.24
N LEU A 204 16.61 -10.72 -8.36
CA LEU A 204 17.19 -11.85 -7.61
C LEU A 204 18.62 -12.21 -8.07
N ARG A 205 19.01 -11.91 -9.31
CA ARG A 205 20.42 -12.03 -9.73
C ARG A 205 21.33 -11.05 -8.98
N ARG A 206 20.84 -9.84 -8.69
CA ARG A 206 21.57 -8.82 -7.91
C ARG A 206 21.47 -9.09 -6.41
N HIS A 207 20.34 -9.64 -5.96
CA HIS A 207 19.99 -9.88 -4.54
C HIS A 207 19.55 -11.34 -4.30
N PRO A 208 20.46 -12.33 -4.41
CA PRO A 208 20.10 -13.75 -4.41
C PRO A 208 19.55 -14.29 -3.09
N SER A 209 19.77 -13.59 -1.98
CA SER A 209 19.24 -13.96 -0.65
C SER A 209 17.99 -13.19 -0.25
N SER A 210 17.45 -12.37 -1.17
CA SER A 210 16.25 -11.56 -0.96
C SER A 210 15.02 -12.15 -1.65
N THR A 211 13.87 -11.52 -1.45
CA THR A 211 12.61 -11.85 -2.12
C THR A 211 12.10 -10.66 -2.93
N GLY A 212 11.29 -10.91 -3.96
CA GLY A 212 10.60 -9.84 -4.68
C GLY A 212 9.70 -8.99 -3.78
N MET A 213 9.12 -9.60 -2.73
CA MET A 213 8.34 -8.86 -1.74
C MET A 213 9.20 -7.92 -0.89
N MET A 214 10.44 -8.31 -0.58
CA MET A 214 11.39 -7.42 0.08
C MET A 214 11.73 -6.21 -0.79
N ARG A 215 11.85 -6.38 -2.12
CA ARG A 215 12.00 -5.25 -3.04
C ARG A 215 10.81 -4.31 -2.99
N MET A 216 9.58 -4.83 -3.05
CA MET A 216 8.36 -4.01 -2.97
C MET A 216 8.26 -3.28 -1.63
N LEU A 217 8.56 -3.96 -0.52
CA LEU A 217 8.60 -3.35 0.80
C LEU A 217 9.61 -2.21 0.85
N HIS A 218 10.82 -2.41 0.32
CA HIS A 218 11.84 -1.37 0.23
C HIS A 218 11.37 -0.15 -0.56
N ASP A 219 10.72 -0.36 -1.71
CA ASP A 219 10.21 0.74 -2.54
C ASP A 219 9.10 1.53 -1.82
N ALA A 220 8.19 0.85 -1.11
CA ALA A 220 7.14 1.51 -0.32
C ALA A 220 7.72 2.30 0.87
N LEU A 221 8.69 1.72 1.56
CA LEU A 221 9.44 2.34 2.65
C LEU A 221 10.17 3.60 2.20
N LEU A 222 10.85 3.55 1.05
CA LEU A 222 11.53 4.69 0.45
C LEU A 222 10.55 5.75 -0.04
N ALA A 223 9.38 5.35 -0.56
CA ALA A 223 8.31 6.29 -0.90
C ALA A 223 7.81 7.06 0.34
N THR A 224 7.72 6.41 1.50
CA THR A 224 7.44 7.11 2.76
C THR A 224 8.55 8.10 3.13
N ASP A 225 9.83 7.74 2.94
CA ASP A 225 10.94 8.65 3.21
C ASP A 225 10.88 9.92 2.33
N ILE A 226 10.61 9.74 1.04
CA ILE A 226 10.37 10.84 0.09
C ILE A 226 9.17 11.66 0.51
N LEU A 227 8.09 11.03 0.96
CA LEU A 227 6.86 11.73 1.33
C LEU A 227 7.05 12.58 2.59
N VAL A 228 7.70 12.06 3.63
CA VAL A 228 7.93 12.80 4.89
C VAL A 228 9.01 13.88 4.76
N SER A 229 9.85 13.83 3.72
CA SER A 229 10.83 14.89 3.44
C SER A 229 10.20 16.13 2.81
N GLN A 230 8.95 16.03 2.33
CA GLN A 230 8.22 17.18 1.78
C GLN A 230 7.86 18.16 2.90
N SER A 231 8.14 19.44 2.67
CA SER A 231 7.97 20.49 3.70
C SER A 231 6.51 20.64 4.17
N ASP A 232 5.55 20.35 3.28
CA ASP A 232 4.12 20.42 3.51
C ASP A 232 3.49 19.12 4.02
N VAL A 233 4.28 18.08 4.32
CA VAL A 233 3.80 16.78 4.85
C VAL A 233 4.04 16.63 6.34
N ASP A 234 2.99 16.23 7.05
CA ASP A 234 3.02 15.84 8.46
C ASP A 234 3.44 14.38 8.60
N ALA A 235 4.68 14.16 9.05
CA ALA A 235 5.24 12.83 9.25
C ALA A 235 4.49 11.98 10.31
N ALA A 236 3.64 12.60 11.15
CA ALA A 236 2.81 11.87 12.10
C ALA A 236 1.49 11.37 11.50
N ARG A 237 1.11 11.83 10.30
CA ARG A 237 -0.15 11.52 9.61
C ARG A 237 0.10 10.88 8.25
N ILE A 238 0.75 9.71 8.24
CA ILE A 238 1.01 8.94 7.03
C ILE A 238 0.03 7.76 6.93
N GLY A 239 -0.55 7.57 5.76
CA GLY A 239 -1.35 6.39 5.42
C GLY A 239 -0.75 5.58 4.26
N SER A 240 -1.27 4.37 4.08
CA SER A 240 -0.97 3.53 2.91
C SER A 240 -2.23 2.90 2.33
N ILE A 241 -2.38 2.91 1.01
CA ILE A 241 -3.52 2.33 0.31
C ILE A 241 -3.08 1.59 -0.95
N GLY A 242 -3.79 0.51 -1.28
CA GLY A 242 -3.53 -0.27 -2.49
C GLY A 242 -4.65 -1.26 -2.78
N HIS A 243 -4.64 -1.75 -4.01
CA HIS A 243 -5.58 -2.76 -4.50
C HIS A 243 -4.83 -3.89 -5.21
N SER A 244 -5.31 -5.13 -5.10
CA SER A 244 -4.67 -6.32 -5.71
C SER A 244 -3.20 -6.45 -5.28
N LEU A 245 -2.22 -6.39 -6.19
CA LEU A 245 -0.79 -6.40 -5.83
C LEU A 245 -0.46 -5.32 -4.78
N GLY A 246 -0.85 -4.07 -5.03
CA GLY A 246 -0.64 -2.98 -4.07
C GLY A 246 -1.32 -3.21 -2.71
N ALA A 247 -2.41 -3.97 -2.65
CA ALA A 247 -3.04 -4.33 -1.38
C ALA A 247 -2.19 -5.33 -0.57
N LYS A 248 -1.44 -6.21 -1.23
CA LYS A 248 -0.43 -7.04 -0.55
C LYS A 248 0.68 -6.15 0.01
N GLU A 249 1.22 -5.27 -0.82
CA GLU A 249 2.30 -4.36 -0.42
C GLU A 249 1.93 -3.49 0.78
N VAL A 250 0.67 -3.01 0.86
CA VAL A 250 0.15 -2.25 2.01
C VAL A 250 0.29 -3.02 3.33
N LEU A 251 0.06 -4.34 3.34
CA LEU A 251 0.15 -5.13 4.57
C LEU A 251 1.59 -5.19 5.08
N TYR A 252 2.56 -5.40 4.18
CA TYR A 252 3.98 -5.38 4.53
C TYR A 252 4.42 -3.96 4.92
N HIS A 253 4.02 -2.94 4.17
CA HIS A 253 4.37 -1.55 4.49
C HIS A 253 3.85 -1.14 5.87
N ALA A 254 2.58 -1.42 6.18
CA ALA A 254 1.99 -1.10 7.48
C ALA A 254 2.60 -1.92 8.64
N ALA A 255 3.03 -3.15 8.38
CA ALA A 255 3.67 -3.97 9.39
C ALA A 255 5.10 -3.49 9.73
N PHE A 256 5.84 -3.02 8.73
CA PHE A 256 7.27 -2.70 8.84
C PHE A 256 7.61 -1.21 8.96
N ASP A 257 6.63 -0.31 8.80
CA ASP A 257 6.81 1.13 8.95
C ASP A 257 5.83 1.71 9.99
N ASP A 258 6.32 1.92 11.22
CA ASP A 258 5.52 2.45 12.32
C ASP A 258 5.02 3.90 12.08
N ARG A 259 5.50 4.58 11.02
CA ARG A 259 4.98 5.89 10.58
C ARG A 259 3.59 5.75 9.94
N VAL A 260 3.27 4.59 9.36
CA VAL A 260 1.96 4.32 8.76
C VAL A 260 0.91 4.18 9.86
N ARG A 261 0.00 5.16 9.94
CA ARG A 261 -1.06 5.22 10.95
C ARG A 261 -2.36 4.57 10.51
N VAL A 262 -2.60 4.52 9.20
CA VAL A 262 -3.80 3.94 8.60
C VAL A 262 -3.42 3.19 7.33
N ALA A 263 -3.95 1.97 7.20
CA ALA A 263 -3.69 1.11 6.05
C ALA A 263 -5.01 0.63 5.44
N VAL A 264 -5.13 0.68 4.11
CA VAL A 264 -6.27 0.18 3.35
C VAL A 264 -5.79 -0.85 2.33
N SER A 265 -6.02 -2.12 2.63
CA SER A 265 -5.71 -3.25 1.76
C SER A 265 -6.99 -3.76 1.11
N SER A 266 -7.15 -3.52 -0.20
CA SER A 266 -8.34 -3.91 -0.97
C SER A 266 -8.04 -5.10 -1.89
N GLU A 267 -8.62 -6.26 -1.60
CA GLU A 267 -8.56 -7.46 -2.46
C GLU A 267 -7.12 -7.94 -2.74
N GLY A 268 -6.29 -8.02 -1.69
CA GLY A 268 -4.89 -8.45 -1.81
C GLY A 268 -4.71 -9.89 -2.28
N GLY A 269 -5.74 -10.75 -2.21
CA GLY A 269 -5.61 -12.17 -2.56
C GLY A 269 -4.62 -12.90 -1.64
N ILE A 270 -3.96 -13.93 -2.18
CA ILE A 270 -2.96 -14.73 -1.44
C ILE A 270 -1.63 -14.01 -1.44
N GLY A 271 -1.02 -13.83 -0.26
CA GLY A 271 0.26 -13.14 -0.06
C GLY A 271 0.94 -13.53 1.24
#